data_AF-A0A6D2J972-F1
#
_entry.id   AF-A0A6D2J972-F1
#
_cell.length_a   1.000
_cell.length_b   1.000
_cell.length_c   1.000
_cell.angle_alpha   90.00
_cell.angle_beta   90.00
_cell.angle_gamma   90.00
#
_symmetry.space_group_name_H-M   'P 1'
#
loop_
_entity.id
_entity.type
_entity.pdbx_description
1 polymer ?
#
loop_
_entity_poly.entity_id
_entity_poly.type
_entity_poly.pdbx_seq_one_letter_code
_entity_poly.pdbx_strand_id
1 'polypeptide(L)'
;MRDPDFWEDPLEFKPERFLTSSRSGQEEERNEQAMKYLPFGGGRRGCPASKLSYMALGTTIGMMVQCFEWRIIGEKVNMDDRYKCFSKTMAHPLTLTPVTRLSNLELKTLVNLQT
;
A
#
# COMPACT_ATOMS: atom_id res chain seq x y z
N MET A 1 -10.83 -8.03 6.63
CA MET A 1 -10.13 -8.66 5.50
C MET A 1 -9.52 -10.03 5.83
N ARG A 2 -9.57 -10.53 7.08
CA ARG A 2 -9.11 -11.90 7.41
C ARG A 2 -10.24 -12.94 7.45
N ASP A 3 -11.45 -12.52 7.08
CA ASP A 3 -12.64 -13.37 7.15
C ASP A 3 -12.73 -14.22 5.88
N PRO A 4 -12.64 -15.57 6.00
CA PRO A 4 -12.66 -16.47 4.85
C PRO A 4 -14.01 -16.47 4.11
N ASP A 5 -15.11 -16.08 4.76
CA ASP A 5 -16.44 -16.04 4.13
C ASP A 5 -16.55 -14.91 3.10
N PHE A 6 -15.72 -13.86 3.25
CA PHE A 6 -15.73 -12.69 2.38
C PHE A 6 -14.47 -12.55 1.50
N TRP A 7 -13.38 -13.23 1.86
CA TRP A 7 -12.06 -13.09 1.22
C TRP A 7 -11.45 -14.46 0.94
N GLU A 8 -11.33 -14.83 -0.34
CA GLU A 8 -10.49 -15.95 -0.79
C GLU A 8 -9.03 -15.71 -0.42
N ASP A 9 -8.39 -16.73 0.14
CA ASP A 9 -7.03 -16.71 0.70
C ASP A 9 -6.75 -15.47 1.57
N PRO A 10 -7.49 -15.29 2.67
CA PRO A 10 -7.55 -14.04 3.43
C PRO A 10 -6.24 -13.67 4.14
N LEU A 11 -5.31 -14.63 4.23
CA LEU A 11 -3.99 -14.45 4.84
C LEU A 11 -2.88 -14.22 3.80
N GLU A 12 -3.18 -14.37 2.51
CA GLU A 12 -2.22 -14.12 1.44
C GLU A 12 -2.29 -12.68 0.93
N PHE A 13 -1.13 -12.09 0.64
CA PHE A 13 -1.06 -10.76 0.03
C PHE A 13 -1.34 -10.85 -1.48
N LYS A 14 -2.58 -10.53 -1.88
CA LYS A 14 -3.05 -10.57 -3.29
C LYS A 14 -3.58 -9.21 -3.73
N PRO A 15 -2.73 -8.24 -4.12
CA PRO A 15 -3.18 -6.90 -4.55
C PRO A 15 -4.08 -6.93 -5.80
N GLU A 16 -3.93 -7.95 -6.66
CA GLU A 16 -4.70 -8.14 -7.89
C GLU A 16 -6.20 -8.26 -7.63
N ARG A 17 -6.59 -8.69 -6.42
CA ARG A 17 -8.00 -8.83 -6.03
C ARG A 17 -8.77 -7.51 -5.98
N PHE A 18 -8.06 -6.38 -6.04
CA PHE A 18 -8.63 -5.04 -6.13
C PHE A 18 -8.57 -4.45 -7.56
N LEU A 19 -7.94 -5.14 -8.52
CA LEU A 19 -7.81 -4.69 -9.91
C LEU A 19 -9.00 -5.09 -10.79
N THR A 20 -9.73 -6.15 -10.41
CA THR A 20 -10.73 -6.84 -11.24
C THR A 20 -11.94 -5.97 -11.63
N SER A 21 -12.21 -4.87 -10.93
CA SER A 21 -13.38 -4.00 -11.12
C SER A 21 -13.23 -2.92 -12.21
N SER A 22 -12.21 -3.03 -13.08
CA SER A 22 -11.95 -2.03 -14.13
C SER A 22 -12.28 -2.48 -15.56
N ARG A 23 -12.69 -3.76 -15.77
CA ARG A 23 -12.95 -4.31 -17.12
C ARG A 23 -14.40 -4.68 -17.43
N SER A 24 -15.25 -4.85 -16.43
CA SER A 24 -16.71 -5.00 -16.58
C SER A 24 -17.35 -3.75 -16.00
N GLY A 25 -18.18 -3.03 -16.76
CA GLY A 25 -18.88 -1.81 -16.33
C GLY A 25 -19.94 -2.03 -15.26
N GLN A 26 -19.65 -2.83 -14.23
CA GLN A 26 -20.54 -3.18 -13.14
C GLN A 26 -20.18 -2.32 -11.92
N GLU A 27 -20.75 -1.12 -11.83
CA GLU A 27 -20.63 -0.24 -10.66
C GLU A 27 -21.06 -0.94 -9.35
N GLU A 28 -21.96 -1.93 -9.44
CA GLU A 28 -22.42 -2.74 -8.32
C GLU A 28 -21.28 -3.57 -7.70
N GLU A 29 -20.46 -4.24 -8.51
CA GLU A 29 -19.33 -5.05 -8.02
C GLU A 29 -18.27 -4.17 -7.31
N ARG A 30 -18.05 -2.95 -7.82
CA ARG A 30 -17.15 -1.96 -7.20
C ARG A 30 -17.69 -1.48 -5.85
N ASN A 31 -18.99 -1.23 -5.74
CA ASN A 31 -19.63 -0.84 -4.48
C ASN A 31 -19.62 -1.99 -3.45
N GLU A 32 -19.84 -3.23 -3.88
CA GLU A 32 -19.75 -4.40 -3.01
C GLU A 32 -18.33 -4.65 -2.51
N GLN A 33 -17.32 -4.52 -3.37
CA GLN A 33 -15.91 -4.60 -2.97
C GLN A 33 -15.53 -3.46 -2.00
N ALA A 34 -16.03 -2.25 -2.23
CA ALA A 34 -15.83 -1.11 -1.32
C ALA A 34 -16.49 -1.35 0.06
N MET A 35 -17.64 -2.03 0.11
CA MET A 35 -18.32 -2.39 1.36
C MET A 35 -17.59 -3.50 2.12
N LYS A 36 -16.95 -4.45 1.41
CA LYS A 36 -16.14 -5.51 2.03
C LYS A 36 -14.84 -5.00 2.66
N TYR A 37 -14.36 -3.81 2.25
CA TYR A 37 -13.09 -3.24 2.69
C TYR A 37 -13.21 -1.76 3.09
N LEU A 38 -13.30 -1.50 4.40
CA LEU A 38 -13.47 -0.16 4.98
C LEU A 38 -12.30 0.22 5.91
N PRO A 39 -11.06 0.38 5.40
CA PRO A 39 -9.88 0.66 6.24
C PRO A 39 -9.96 2.01 6.96
N PHE A 40 -10.80 2.91 6.46
CA PHE A 40 -11.03 4.25 7.01
C PHE A 40 -12.43 4.41 7.63
N GLY A 41 -13.18 3.32 7.80
CA GLY A 41 -14.57 3.35 8.21
C GLY A 41 -15.50 3.96 7.14
N GLY A 42 -16.75 4.23 7.52
CA GLY A 42 -17.78 4.79 6.64
C GLY A 42 -18.82 5.62 7.39
N GLY A 43 -19.71 6.29 6.65
CA GLY A 43 -20.77 7.14 7.22
C GLY A 43 -20.26 8.37 7.98
N ARG A 44 -21.04 8.85 8.95
CA ARG A 44 -20.76 10.09 9.72
C ARG A 44 -19.46 10.07 10.55
N ARG A 45 -18.86 8.89 10.75
CA ARG A 45 -17.64 8.68 11.55
C ARG A 45 -16.46 8.18 10.72
N GLY A 46 -16.59 8.15 9.39
CA GLY A 46 -15.47 7.81 8.51
C GLY A 46 -14.29 8.77 8.68
N CYS A 47 -13.08 8.28 8.46
CA CYS A 47 -11.87 9.09 8.57
C CYS A 47 -11.92 10.25 7.56
N PRO A 48 -11.88 11.51 8.04
CA PRO A 48 -11.95 12.67 7.14
C PRO A 48 -10.72 12.77 6.22
N ALA A 49 -9.61 12.13 6.60
CA ALA A 49 -8.37 12.13 5.83
C ALA A 49 -8.26 10.96 4.82
N SER A 50 -9.29 10.15 4.62
CA SER A 50 -9.24 8.99 3.71
C SER A 50 -8.70 9.32 2.31
N LYS A 51 -9.24 10.35 1.66
CA LYS A 51 -8.78 10.82 0.33
C LYS A 51 -7.33 11.30 0.37
N LEU A 52 -6.96 12.06 1.41
CA LEU A 52 -5.59 12.55 1.59
C LEU A 52 -4.61 11.39 1.76
N SER A 53 -4.96 10.37 2.55
CA SER A 53 -4.15 9.18 2.75
C SER A 53 -3.91 8.43 1.45
N TYR A 54 -4.91 8.27 0.59
CA TYR A 54 -4.72 7.64 -0.72
C TYR A 54 -3.78 8.44 -1.63
N MET A 55 -3.91 9.77 -1.68
CA MET A 55 -3.02 10.61 -2.46
C MET A 55 -1.58 10.55 -1.93
N ALA A 56 -1.40 10.67 -0.62
CA ALA A 56 -0.08 10.61 0.01
C ALA A 56 0.59 9.24 -0.21
N LEU A 57 -0.13 8.14 0.09
CA LEU A 57 0.40 6.78 -0.10
C LEU A 57 0.71 6.49 -1.57
N GLY A 58 -0.18 6.88 -2.48
CA GLY A 58 0.03 6.70 -3.92
C GLY A 58 1.30 7.39 -4.40
N THR A 59 1.49 8.67 -4.03
CA THR A 59 2.69 9.44 -4.37
C THR A 59 3.94 8.85 -3.74
N THR A 60 3.92 8.55 -2.43
CA THR A 60 5.09 7.99 -1.74
C THR A 60 5.49 6.64 -2.33
N ILE A 61 4.55 5.73 -2.57
CA ILE A 61 4.82 4.43 -3.17
C ILE A 61 5.31 4.59 -4.62
N GLY A 62 4.67 5.46 -5.40
CA GLY A 62 5.09 5.76 -6.77
C GLY A 62 6.54 6.22 -6.85
N MET A 63 6.93 7.17 -5.99
CA MET A 63 8.32 7.63 -5.91
C MET A 63 9.28 6.53 -5.45
N MET A 64 8.89 5.72 -4.45
CA MET A 64 9.72 4.61 -3.96
C MET A 64 9.98 3.56 -5.06
N VAL A 65 8.98 3.23 -5.87
CA VAL A 65 9.12 2.25 -6.96
C VAL A 65 9.87 2.83 -8.15
N GLN A 66 9.62 4.10 -8.50
CA GLN A 66 10.26 4.77 -9.63
C GLN A 66 11.75 4.98 -9.39
N CYS A 67 12.14 5.44 -8.20
CA CYS A 67 13.52 5.83 -7.92
C CYS A 67 14.40 4.67 -7.45
N PHE A 68 13.82 3.66 -6.80
CA PHE A 68 14.59 2.63 -6.09
C PHE A 68 14.15 1.21 -6.43
N GLU A 69 15.13 0.32 -6.44
CA GLU A 69 14.97 -1.10 -6.29
C GLU A 69 15.24 -1.46 -4.83
N TRP A 70 14.34 -2.23 -4.22
CA TRP A 70 14.43 -2.55 -2.79
C TRP A 70 14.99 -3.95 -2.62
N ARG A 71 16.12 -4.06 -1.93
CA ARG A 71 16.75 -5.35 -1.59
C ARG A 71 16.57 -5.67 -0.12
N ILE A 72 16.34 -6.95 0.16
CA ILE A 72 16.34 -7.51 1.51
C ILE A 72 17.69 -8.17 1.71
N ILE A 73 18.42 -7.77 2.75
CA ILE A 73 19.69 -8.37 3.14
C ILE A 73 19.41 -9.21 4.39
N GLY A 74 19.45 -10.54 4.27
CA GLY A 74 19.23 -11.46 5.38
C GLY A 74 18.11 -12.48 5.12
N GLU A 75 17.48 -12.94 6.20
CA GLU A 75 16.42 -13.94 6.17
C GLU A 75 15.07 -13.38 5.68
N LYS A 76 14.10 -14.29 5.46
CA LYS A 76 12.73 -13.96 5.06
C LYS A 76 12.12 -12.95 6.03
N VAL A 77 11.48 -11.91 5.49
CA VAL A 77 10.79 -10.87 6.27
C VAL A 77 9.71 -11.52 7.14
N ASN A 78 9.79 -11.33 8.45
CA ASN A 78 8.73 -11.71 9.37
C ASN A 78 7.59 -10.66 9.31
N MET A 79 6.39 -11.12 8.97
CA MET A 79 5.16 -10.31 8.83
C MET A 79 4.26 -10.34 10.07
N ASP A 80 4.71 -10.90 11.19
CA ASP A 80 3.98 -10.90 12.44
C ASP A 80 3.60 -9.47 12.83
N ASP A 81 2.35 -9.30 13.27
CA ASP A 81 1.80 -8.02 13.67
C ASP A 81 1.71 -7.90 15.20
N ARG A 82 1.72 -6.66 15.68
CA ARG A 82 1.39 -6.33 17.06
C ARG A 82 0.50 -5.11 17.11
N TYR A 83 -0.34 -5.05 18.11
CA TYR A 83 -1.07 -3.84 18.42
C TYR A 83 -0.13 -2.80 19.04
N LYS A 84 -0.14 -1.60 18.48
CA LYS A 84 0.48 -0.41 19.05
C LYS A 84 -0.59 0.66 19.14
N CYS A 85 -1.12 0.86 20.35
CA CYS A 85 -2.31 1.70 20.57
C CYS A 85 -3.48 1.21 19.69
N PHE A 86 -4.05 2.07 18.86
CA PHE A 86 -5.18 1.74 17.98
C PHE A 86 -4.79 1.10 16.63
N SER A 87 -3.49 0.99 16.33
CA SER A 87 -3.00 0.50 15.04
C SER A 87 -2.32 -0.86 15.17
N LYS A 88 -2.58 -1.76 14.22
CA LYS A 88 -1.70 -2.92 14.00
C LYS A 88 -0.47 -2.47 13.24
N THR A 89 0.70 -2.82 13.75
CA THR A 89 2.00 -2.50 13.16
C THR A 89 2.85 -3.77 13.08
N MET A 90 3.90 -3.78 12.27
CA MET A 90 4.83 -4.91 12.26
C MET A 90 5.47 -5.09 13.65
N ALA A 91 5.50 -6.34 14.13
CA ALA A 91 6.16 -6.72 15.37
C ALA A 91 7.68 -6.56 15.26
N HIS A 92 8.22 -6.86 14.08
CA HIS A 92 9.64 -6.76 13.76
C HIS A 92 9.88 -5.60 12.78
N PRO A 93 10.92 -4.77 13.00
CA PRO A 93 11.27 -3.72 12.04
C PRO A 93 11.58 -4.30 10.66
N LEU A 94 11.05 -3.66 9.62
CA LEU A 94 11.38 -3.99 8.23
C LEU A 94 12.68 -3.28 7.85
N THR A 95 13.74 -4.06 7.58
CA THR A 95 15.02 -3.54 7.11
C THR A 95 15.13 -3.78 5.60
N LEU A 96 15.18 -2.69 4.83
CA LEU A 96 15.34 -2.72 3.38
C LEU A 96 16.49 -1.80 2.96
N THR A 97 17.21 -2.20 1.93
CA THR A 97 18.26 -1.38 1.32
C THR A 97 17.75 -0.81 -0.01
N PRO A 98 17.58 0.51 -0.13
CA PRO A 98 17.24 1.14 -1.40
C PRO A 98 18.46 1.18 -2.32
N VAL A 99 18.29 0.66 -3.54
CA VAL A 99 19.28 0.74 -4.61
C VAL A 99 18.73 1.66 -5.69
N THR A 100 19.42 2.75 -6.00
CA THR A 100 18.95 3.72 -7.00
C THR A 100 18.83 3.07 -8.38
N ARG A 101 17.68 3.21 -9.03
CA ARG A 101 17.50 2.82 -10.44
C ARG A 101 18.10 3.84 -11.41
N LEU A 102 18.16 5.09 -10.98
CA LEU A 102 18.70 6.20 -11.77
C LEU A 102 20.23 6.18 -11.75
N SER A 103 20.84 6.43 -12.90
CA SER A 103 22.28 6.67 -12.99
C SER A 103 22.62 8.02 -12.34
N ASN A 104 23.85 8.18 -11.85
CA ASN A 104 24.32 9.38 -11.14
C ASN A 104 24.16 10.71 -11.91
N LEU A 105 23.87 10.66 -13.22
CA LEU A 105 23.67 11.84 -14.05
C LEU A 105 22.25 12.42 -13.90
N GLU A 106 21.23 11.56 -13.72
CA GLU A 106 19.82 11.95 -13.57
C GLU A 106 19.51 12.55 -12.20
N LEU A 107 20.18 12.06 -11.14
CA LEU A 107 20.00 12.55 -9.77
C LEU A 107 20.46 14.01 -9.60
N LYS A 108 21.52 14.41 -10.30
CA LYS A 108 22.01 15.80 -10.27
C LYS A 108 21.03 16.76 -10.94
N THR A 109 20.40 16.33 -12.02
CA THR A 109 19.44 17.15 -12.77
C THR A 109 18.15 17.35 -11.99
N LEU A 110 17.65 16.31 -11.29
CA LEU A 110 16.43 16.41 -10.48
C LEU A 110 16.60 17.26 -9.22
N VAL A 111 17.75 17.18 -8.54
CA VAL A 111 18.05 18.01 -7.37
C VAL A 111 18.19 19.50 -7.77
N ASN A 112 18.76 19.78 -8.94
CA ASN A 112 18.92 21.15 -9.44
C ASN A 112 17.63 21.77 -10.00
N LEU A 113 16.56 21.00 -10.24
CA LEU A 113 15.26 21.51 -10.71
C LEU A 113 14.29 21.84 -9.55
N GLN A 114 14.67 21.53 -8.30
CA GLN A 114 13.89 21.83 -7.10
C GLN A 114 14.49 22.96 -6.24
N THR A 115 15.50 23.67 -6.76
CA THR A 115 16.06 24.92 -6.21
C THR A 115 15.91 26.06 -7.20
#